data_AF-A0A9Y2E6N1-F1
#
_entry.id   AF-A0A9Y2E6N1-F1
#
_cell.length_a   1.000
_cell.length_b   1.000
_cell.length_c   1.000
_cell.angle_alpha   90.00
_cell.angle_beta   90.00
_cell.angle_gamma   90.00
#
_symmetry.space_group_name_H-M   'P 1'
#
loop_
_entity.id
_entity.type
_entity.pdbx_description
1 polymer ?
#
loop_
_entity_poly.entity_id
_entity_poly.type
_entity_poly.pdbx_seq_one_letter_code
_entity_poly.pdbx_strand_id
1 'polypeptide(L)'
;MPVSQRDEDAQWNYDHTDDDFYYGYGCCVVTAANNIPIAAAFTPGKKVDQETAMRVTRDALAVETPRWMVGDSEFDMLNWHHTIHGVLMIR
;
A
#
# COMPACT_ATOMS: atom_id res chain seq x y z
N MET A 1 25.97 6.90 5.18
CA MET A 1 26.29 7.12 3.76
C MET A 1 25.24 8.08 3.22
N PRO A 2 25.59 9.28 2.73
CA PRO A 2 24.59 10.15 2.11
C PRO A 2 24.14 9.49 0.81
N VAL A 3 22.83 9.34 0.63
CA VAL A 3 22.23 8.66 -0.53
C VAL A 3 22.39 9.57 -1.75
N SER A 4 23.53 9.49 -2.43
CA SER A 4 23.82 10.32 -3.61
C SER A 4 23.17 9.80 -4.89
N GLN A 5 22.43 8.70 -4.82
CA GLN A 5 21.63 8.16 -5.92
C GLN A 5 20.18 8.11 -5.45
N ARG A 6 19.45 9.19 -5.72
CA ARG A 6 17.99 9.18 -5.60
C ARG A 6 17.45 8.35 -6.76
N ASP A 7 16.62 7.38 -6.45
CA ASP A 7 15.91 6.58 -7.43
C ASP A 7 14.93 7.46 -8.22
N GLU A 8 14.94 7.39 -9.54
CA GLU A 8 14.11 8.25 -10.41
C GLU A 8 12.62 7.92 -10.29
N ASP A 9 12.29 6.70 -9.87
CA ASP A 9 10.92 6.23 -9.74
C ASP A 9 10.29 6.54 -8.37
N ALA A 10 11.06 7.08 -7.42
CA ALA A 10 10.58 7.46 -6.08
C ALA A 10 10.18 8.93 -5.99
N GLN A 11 9.36 9.28 -5.00
CA GLN A 11 8.89 10.65 -4.77
C GLN A 11 9.12 11.08 -3.32
N TRP A 12 9.06 12.40 -3.11
CA TRP A 12 9.02 12.98 -1.78
C TRP A 12 7.66 12.77 -1.15
N ASN A 13 7.66 12.22 0.06
CA ASN A 13 6.48 11.97 0.87
C ASN A 13 6.60 12.74 2.16
N TYR A 14 5.51 13.38 2.56
CA TYR A 14 5.44 14.07 3.83
C TYR A 14 5.05 13.08 4.93
N ASP A 15 5.82 13.05 6.02
CA ASP A 15 5.49 12.30 7.23
C ASP A 15 4.91 13.25 8.29
N HIS A 16 3.63 13.08 8.59
CA HIS A 16 2.94 13.85 9.63
C HIS A 16 3.49 13.59 11.05
N THR A 17 4.16 12.47 11.28
CA THR A 17 4.72 12.09 12.59
C THR A 17 5.97 12.90 12.90
N ASP A 18 6.83 13.04 11.90
CA ASP A 18 8.13 13.70 12.02
C ASP A 18 8.13 15.15 11.52
N ASP A 19 6.99 15.62 10.97
CA ASP A 19 6.83 16.94 10.33
C ASP A 19 7.94 17.24 9.28
N ASP A 20 8.35 16.19 8.56
CA ASP A 20 9.44 16.24 7.59
C ASP A 20 9.11 15.42 6.33
N PHE A 21 9.91 15.60 5.29
CA PHE A 21 9.80 14.87 4.04
C PHE A 21 10.85 13.76 3.97
N TYR A 22 10.43 12.58 3.54
CA TYR A 22 11.33 11.49 3.17
C TYR A 22 11.18 11.12 1.70
N TYR A 23 12.26 10.65 1.09
CA TYR A 23 12.26 10.21 -0.30
C TYR A 23 12.11 8.69 -0.36
N GLY A 24 11.08 8.19 -1.02
CA GLY A 24 10.84 6.75 -1.10
C GLY A 24 9.50 6.37 -1.72
N TYR A 25 9.21 5.08 -1.66
CA TYR A 25 8.02 4.47 -2.25
C TYR A 25 6.90 4.28 -1.23
N GLY A 26 5.67 4.23 -1.71
CA GLY A 26 4.56 3.58 -1.02
C GLY A 26 4.60 2.07 -1.25
N CYS A 27 4.14 1.30 -0.27
CA CYS A 27 4.05 -0.15 -0.40
C CYS A 27 2.73 -0.64 0.18
N CYS A 28 2.04 -1.50 -0.57
CA CYS A 28 0.93 -2.30 -0.07
C CYS A 28 1.21 -3.77 -0.29
N VAL A 29 0.97 -4.55 0.75
CA VAL A 29 1.06 -6.01 0.71
C VAL A 29 -0.31 -6.58 1.06
N VAL A 30 -0.75 -7.53 0.23
CA VAL A 30 -1.96 -8.31 0.45
C VAL A 30 -1.56 -9.73 0.81
N THR A 31 -2.18 -10.27 1.85
CA THR A 31 -1.88 -11.62 2.34
C THR A 31 -3.15 -12.48 2.36
N ALA A 32 -2.95 -13.79 2.21
CA ALA A 32 -3.99 -14.81 2.31
C ALA A 32 -3.94 -15.54 3.66
N ALA A 33 -4.47 -16.76 3.71
CA ALA A 33 -4.36 -17.62 4.89
C ALA A 33 -2.89 -17.78 5.32
N ASN A 34 -2.67 -17.92 6.63
CA ASN A 34 -1.35 -18.07 7.24
C ASN A 34 -0.40 -16.89 7.01
N ASN A 35 -0.92 -15.70 6.68
CA ASN A 35 -0.16 -14.46 6.43
C ASN A 35 0.85 -14.58 5.28
N ILE A 36 0.56 -15.44 4.30
CA ILE A 36 1.38 -15.58 3.10
C ILE A 36 1.10 -14.41 2.16
N PRO A 37 2.11 -13.62 1.74
CA PRO A 37 1.92 -12.57 0.73
C PRO A 37 1.48 -13.15 -0.61
N ILE A 38 0.40 -12.63 -1.16
CA ILE A 38 -0.17 -13.05 -2.45
C ILE A 38 -0.16 -11.94 -3.50
N ALA A 39 -0.09 -10.68 -3.08
CA ALA A 39 0.12 -9.54 -3.97
C ALA A 39 0.89 -8.45 -3.23
N ALA A 40 1.65 -7.66 -4.00
CA ALA A 40 2.26 -6.44 -3.51
C ALA A 40 2.21 -5.38 -4.61
N ALA A 41 2.10 -4.12 -4.20
CA ALA A 41 2.26 -2.99 -5.09
C ALA A 41 3.20 -1.98 -4.46
N PHE A 42 4.12 -1.51 -5.29
CA PHE A 42 5.02 -0.41 -4.98
C PHE A 42 4.58 0.78 -5.81
N THR A 43 4.51 1.94 -5.18
CA THR A 43 4.12 3.18 -5.85
C THR A 43 5.17 4.25 -5.63
N PRO A 44 5.42 5.12 -6.62
CA PRO A 44 6.41 6.20 -6.52
C PRO A 44 6.28 7.05 -5.25
N GLY A 45 5.07 7.27 -4.75
CA GLY A 45 4.81 7.92 -3.48
C GLY A 45 3.96 7.05 -2.54
N LYS A 46 3.96 7.43 -1.26
CA LYS A 46 3.15 6.89 -0.15
C LYS A 46 1.66 7.02 -0.45
N LYS A 47 1.25 8.18 -0.98
CA LYS A 47 -0.15 8.39 -1.38
C LYS A 47 -0.44 7.61 -2.65
N VAL A 48 -1.31 6.63 -2.53
CA VAL A 48 -1.92 5.92 -3.65
C VAL A 48 -3.29 6.49 -3.98
N ASP A 49 -3.71 6.36 -5.23
CA ASP A 49 -5.10 6.62 -5.61
C ASP A 49 -5.99 5.38 -5.36
N GLN A 50 -7.30 5.63 -5.32
CA GLN A 50 -8.30 4.58 -5.13
C GLN A 50 -8.26 3.54 -6.26
N GLU A 51 -7.95 3.94 -7.49
CA GLU A 51 -7.86 3.05 -8.64
C GLU A 51 -6.77 2.00 -8.45
N THR A 52 -5.58 2.43 -8.00
CA THR A 52 -4.46 1.54 -7.70
C THR A 52 -4.79 0.60 -6.56
N ALA A 53 -5.36 1.10 -5.46
CA ALA A 53 -5.79 0.25 -4.35
C ALA A 53 -6.81 -0.83 -4.80
N MET A 54 -7.77 -0.45 -5.64
CA MET A 54 -8.75 -1.38 -6.21
C MET A 54 -8.12 -2.41 -7.15
N ARG A 55 -7.16 -2.00 -8.00
CA ARG A 55 -6.44 -2.90 -8.90
C ARG A 55 -5.70 -3.97 -8.11
N VAL A 56 -4.92 -3.57 -7.11
CA VAL A 56 -4.13 -4.49 -6.26
C VAL A 56 -5.03 -5.48 -5.53
N THR A 57 -6.16 -4.99 -5.03
CA THR A 57 -7.16 -5.84 -4.37
C THR A 57 -7.77 -6.85 -5.34
N ARG A 58 -8.10 -6.42 -6.57
CA ARG A 58 -8.65 -7.29 -7.61
C ARG A 58 -7.64 -8.35 -8.04
N ASP A 59 -6.39 -7.96 -8.22
CA ASP A 59 -5.31 -8.88 -8.57
C ASP A 59 -5.10 -9.92 -7.46
N ALA A 60 -5.14 -9.50 -6.19
CA ALA A 60 -5.07 -10.42 -5.06
C ALA A 60 -6.26 -11.41 -5.04
N LEU A 61 -7.49 -10.92 -5.25
CA LEU A 61 -8.70 -11.74 -5.34
C LEU A 61 -8.68 -12.74 -6.50
N ALA A 62 -7.92 -12.46 -7.56
CA ALA A 62 -7.75 -13.37 -8.68
C ALA A 62 -6.80 -14.54 -8.36
N VAL A 63 -5.91 -14.36 -7.36
CA VAL A 63 -4.92 -15.37 -6.95
C VAL A 63 -5.48 -16.25 -5.83
N GLU A 64 -5.95 -15.65 -4.74
CA GLU A 64 -6.48 -16.37 -3.58
C GLU A 64 -7.51 -15.49 -2.85
N THR A 65 -8.20 -16.00 -1.83
CA THR A 65 -9.03 -15.16 -0.96
C THR A 65 -8.13 -14.35 -0.02
N PRO A 66 -8.00 -13.02 -0.21
CA PRO A 66 -7.22 -12.18 0.69
C PRO A 66 -7.89 -12.14 2.06
N ARG A 67 -7.08 -12.17 3.11
CA ARG A 67 -7.55 -12.09 4.50
C ARG A 67 -7.16 -10.78 5.15
N TRP A 68 -5.94 -10.32 4.84
CA TRP A 68 -5.39 -9.08 5.37
C TRP A 68 -4.78 -8.26 4.26
N MET A 69 -5.06 -6.97 4.30
CA MET A 69 -4.36 -5.97 3.50
C MET A 69 -3.64 -5.05 4.45
N VAL A 70 -2.32 -4.92 4.27
CA VAL A 70 -1.46 -4.05 5.05
C VAL A 70 -0.90 -3.02 4.08
N GLY A 71 -1.28 -1.77 4.30
CA GLY A 71 -0.74 -0.62 3.59
C GLY A 71 -0.23 0.38 4.61
N ASP A 72 0.53 1.36 4.14
CA ASP A 72 0.83 2.51 4.98
C ASP A 72 -0.45 3.30 5.35
N SER A 73 -0.34 4.23 6.29
CA SER A 73 -1.46 5.03 6.79
C SER A 73 -2.21 5.85 5.73
N GLU A 74 -1.64 6.05 4.53
CA GLU A 74 -2.31 6.74 3.42
C GLU A 74 -3.18 5.79 2.57
N PHE A 75 -3.10 4.46 2.79
CA PHE A 75 -4.07 3.50 2.25
C PHE A 75 -5.42 3.51 3.00
N ASP A 76 -5.56 4.35 4.03
CA ASP A 76 -6.77 4.50 4.86
C ASP A 76 -7.90 5.29 4.18
N MET A 77 -8.11 5.10 2.87
CA MET A 77 -9.20 5.73 2.14
C MET A 77 -10.55 5.06 2.51
N LEU A 78 -11.26 5.67 3.48
CA LEU A 78 -12.55 5.20 4.04
C LEU A 78 -13.61 4.76 3.01
N ASN A 79 -13.59 5.30 1.79
CA ASN A 79 -14.64 5.06 0.79
C ASN A 79 -14.52 3.74 0.00
N TRP A 80 -13.35 3.07 -0.03
CA TRP A 80 -13.24 1.78 -0.75
C TRP A 80 -13.35 0.56 0.16
N HIS A 81 -13.04 0.69 1.47
CA HIS A 81 -13.05 -0.39 2.46
C HIS A 81 -14.40 -1.11 2.57
N HIS A 82 -15.50 -0.40 2.32
CA HIS A 82 -16.85 -0.95 2.38
C HIS A 82 -17.19 -1.90 1.22
N THR A 83 -16.41 -1.92 0.14
CA THR A 83 -16.75 -2.67 -1.08
C THR A 83 -16.24 -4.11 -1.07
N ILE A 84 -15.32 -4.44 -0.16
CA ILE A 84 -14.72 -5.78 -0.04
C ILE A 84 -15.37 -6.55 1.11
N HIS A 85 -16.28 -7.46 0.78
CA HIS A 85 -16.89 -8.36 1.75
C HIS A 85 -15.84 -9.35 2.28
N GLY A 86 -15.24 -9.05 3.44
CA GLY A 86 -14.50 -10.04 4.25
C GLY A 86 -12.98 -9.85 4.41
N VAL A 87 -12.39 -8.77 3.89
CA VAL A 87 -10.97 -8.46 4.12
C VAL A 87 -10.84 -7.54 5.33
N LEU A 88 -10.07 -7.94 6.34
CA LEU A 88 -9.78 -7.11 7.51
C LEU A 88 -8.52 -6.30 7.25
N MET A 89 -8.65 -4.97 7.25
CA MET A 89 -7.50 -4.08 7.15
C MET A 89 -6.96 -3.79 8.56
N ILE A 90 -5.68 -4.06 8.78
CA ILE A 90 -5.00 -3.71 10.04
C ILE A 90 -4.27 -2.38 9.82
N ARG A 91 -4.53 -1.41 10.71
CA ARG A 91 -3.81 -0.15 10.83
C ARG A 91 -2.63 -0.29 11.78
#